data_AF-A0AAN8J745-F1
#
_entry.id   AF-A0AAN8J745-F1
#
_cell.length_a   1.000
_cell.length_b   1.000
_cell.length_c   1.000
_cell.angle_alpha   90.00
_cell.angle_beta   90.00
_cell.angle_gamma   90.00
#
_symmetry.space_group_name_H-M   'P 1'
#
loop_
_entity.id
_entity.type
_entity.pdbx_description
1 polymer ?
#
loop_
_entity_poly.entity_id
_entity_poly.type
_entity_poly.pdbx_seq_one_letter_code
_entity_poly.pdbx_strand_id
1 'polypeptide(L)'
;MVQTIKNVLKKAEDAYKALFAYRNSPFGIVGLSPAQLFIERRLRSTSTSAPLLKFSGSTHTRELLLQRQMNQYKYHSGKTELQSLNTGTTVMMQHSDNQSYSNRKSWYSSITFISLEDGGYQLQ
;
A
#
# COMPACT_ATOMS: atom_id res chain seq x y z
N MET A 1 1.10 5.00 -0.09
CA MET A 1 0.15 4.99 1.06
C MET A 1 -0.73 3.74 0.99
N VAL A 2 -0.34 2.63 1.64
CA VAL A 2 -1.09 1.34 1.71
C VAL A 2 -0.96 0.74 3.12
N GLN A 3 -1.17 1.55 4.17
CA GLN A 3 -1.02 1.11 5.56
C GLN A 3 -2.16 1.54 6.48
N THR A 4 -3.26 2.06 5.93
CA THR A 4 -4.38 2.56 6.74
C THR A 4 -4.98 1.47 7.63
N ILE A 5 -5.30 0.29 7.08
CA ILE A 5 -5.86 -0.82 7.86
C ILE A 5 -4.86 -1.31 8.91
N LYS A 6 -3.58 -1.47 8.53
CA LYS A 6 -2.53 -1.89 9.48
C LYS A 6 -2.40 -0.89 10.63
N ASN A 7 -2.46 0.40 10.35
CA ASN A 7 -2.35 1.45 11.37
C ASN A 7 -3.62 1.57 12.22
N VAL A 8 -4.80 1.35 11.62
CA VAL A 8 -6.08 1.26 12.35
C VAL A 8 -6.04 0.10 13.33
N LEU A 9 -5.62 -1.10 12.87
CA LEU A 9 -5.52 -2.29 13.71
C LEU A 9 -4.46 -2.15 14.82
N LYS A 10 -3.33 -1.50 14.53
CA LYS A 10 -2.29 -1.24 15.55
C LYS A 10 -2.74 -0.27 16.65
N LYS A 11 -3.63 0.67 16.33
CA LYS A 11 -4.07 1.72 17.27
C LYS A 11 -5.37 1.37 18.01
N ALA A 12 -6.12 0.39 17.50
CA ALA A 12 -7.42 0.05 18.05
C ALA A 12 -7.29 -0.84 19.28
N GLU A 13 -8.04 -0.52 20.34
CA GLU A 13 -8.26 -1.41 21.48
C GLU A 13 -9.09 -2.64 21.07
N ASP A 14 -10.09 -2.43 20.21
CA ASP A 14 -10.93 -3.48 19.61
C ASP A 14 -10.82 -3.44 18.09
N ALA A 15 -10.11 -4.44 17.55
CA ALA A 15 -9.88 -4.59 16.12
C ALA A 15 -11.17 -4.68 15.31
N TYR A 16 -12.21 -5.36 15.83
CA TYR A 16 -13.45 -5.58 15.09
C TYR A 16 -14.26 -4.29 14.95
N LYS A 17 -14.37 -3.51 16.04
CA LYS A 17 -15.02 -2.19 16.00
C LYS A 17 -14.27 -1.23 15.10
N ALA A 18 -12.95 -1.23 15.13
CA ALA A 18 -12.13 -0.35 14.30
C ALA A 18 -12.25 -0.67 12.80
N LEU A 19 -12.27 -1.96 12.43
CA LEU A 19 -12.55 -2.37 11.05
C LEU A 19 -13.96 -1.98 10.61
N PHE A 20 -14.93 -2.14 11.50
CA PHE A 20 -16.32 -1.76 11.21
C PHE A 20 -16.46 -0.24 11.00
N ALA A 21 -15.82 0.57 11.84
CA ALA A 21 -15.77 2.02 11.70
C ALA A 21 -15.06 2.44 10.40
N TYR A 22 -13.90 1.85 10.09
CA TYR A 22 -13.15 2.11 8.86
C TYR A 22 -14.01 1.86 7.62
N ARG A 23 -14.72 0.73 7.57
CA ARG A 23 -15.60 0.36 6.45
C ARG A 23 -16.73 1.37 6.21
N ASN A 24 -17.18 2.06 7.25
CA ASN A 24 -18.27 3.05 7.19
C ASN A 24 -17.77 4.52 7.15
N SER A 25 -16.49 4.76 7.40
CA SER A 25 -15.89 6.11 7.36
C SER A 25 -15.69 6.59 5.92
N PRO A 26 -16.15 7.80 5.55
CA PRO A 26 -15.96 8.32 4.21
C PRO A 26 -14.51 8.70 3.95
N PHE A 27 -14.04 8.49 2.71
CA PHE A 27 -12.74 9.00 2.26
C PHE A 27 -12.84 10.47 1.86
N GLY A 28 -11.90 11.31 2.31
CA GLY A 28 -11.98 12.77 2.12
C GLY A 28 -12.03 13.28 0.67
N ILE A 29 -11.55 12.51 -0.33
CA ILE A 29 -11.55 12.94 -1.75
C ILE A 29 -12.87 12.64 -2.45
N VAL A 30 -13.56 11.57 -2.05
CA VAL A 30 -14.74 11.06 -2.78
C VAL A 30 -16.01 11.19 -1.92
N GLY A 31 -15.87 11.40 -0.61
CA GLY A 31 -16.99 11.43 0.34
C GLY A 31 -17.66 10.07 0.57
N LEU A 32 -17.15 9.01 -0.09
CA LEU A 32 -17.71 7.66 -0.01
C LEU A 32 -16.89 6.79 0.92
N SER A 33 -17.59 5.93 1.66
CA SER A 33 -16.96 4.92 2.50
C SER A 33 -16.44 3.73 1.68
N PRO A 34 -15.47 2.96 2.20
CA PRO A 34 -15.04 1.72 1.56
C PRO A 34 -16.20 0.77 1.22
N ALA A 35 -17.19 0.64 2.12
CA ALA A 35 -18.34 -0.21 1.89
C ALA A 35 -19.23 0.31 0.75
N GLN A 36 -19.39 1.63 0.62
CA GLN A 36 -20.15 2.24 -0.48
C GLN A 36 -19.41 2.14 -1.81
N LEU A 37 -18.09 2.24 -1.83
CA LEU A 37 -17.30 2.03 -3.05
C LEU A 37 -17.32 0.57 -3.52
N PHE A 38 -17.39 -0.39 -2.58
CA PHE A 38 -17.33 -1.81 -2.89
C PHE A 38 -18.71 -2.43 -3.18
N ILE A 39 -19.75 -2.05 -2.44
CA ILE A 39 -21.06 -2.70 -2.48
C ILE A 39 -22.20 -1.69 -2.71
N GLU A 40 -21.88 -0.45 -3.06
CA GLU A 40 -22.83 0.64 -3.33
C GLU A 40 -23.81 0.97 -2.18
N ARG A 41 -23.55 0.42 -0.99
CA ARG A 41 -24.40 0.52 0.19
C ARG A 41 -23.57 0.80 1.45
N ARG A 42 -24.21 1.40 2.44
CA ARG A 42 -23.63 1.63 3.77
C ARG A 42 -24.00 0.45 4.68
N LEU A 43 -23.07 0.02 5.53
CA LEU A 43 -23.35 -1.07 6.50
C LEU A 43 -24.16 -0.51 7.67
N ARG A 44 -25.01 -1.35 8.27
CA ARG A 44 -25.85 -0.97 9.43
C ARG A 44 -25.00 -0.77 10.67
N SER A 45 -24.72 0.48 11.06
CA SER A 45 -24.32 0.80 12.43
C SER A 45 -25.58 0.97 13.28
N THR A 46 -25.65 0.33 14.45
CA THR A 46 -26.73 0.37 15.45
C THR A 46 -27.87 1.38 15.21
N SER A 47 -29.07 0.82 14.93
CA SER A 47 -30.41 1.45 14.86
C SER A 47 -30.55 2.71 13.99
N THR A 48 -31.09 2.55 12.77
CA THR A 48 -31.80 3.63 12.05
C THR A 48 -32.97 3.03 11.27
N SER A 49 -34.15 3.65 11.37
CA SER A 49 -35.45 3.13 10.91
C SER A 49 -35.94 3.66 9.55
N ALA A 50 -35.04 4.06 8.65
CA ALA A 50 -35.40 4.71 7.37
C ALA A 50 -34.51 4.21 6.20
N PRO A 51 -34.94 4.33 4.92
CA PRO A 51 -34.42 3.49 3.83
C PRO A 51 -33.01 3.94 3.38
N LEU A 52 -32.06 3.00 3.35
CA LEU A 52 -30.68 3.21 2.91
C LEU A 52 -30.45 2.66 1.50
N LEU A 53 -30.38 3.53 0.48
CA LEU A 53 -30.11 3.24 -0.94
C LEU A 53 -29.64 4.57 -1.59
N LYS A 54 -28.73 4.71 -2.56
CA LYS A 54 -27.69 3.89 -3.20
C LYS A 54 -26.48 4.81 -3.43
N PHE A 55 -25.31 4.22 -3.66
CA PHE A 55 -24.33 4.86 -4.55
C PHE A 55 -24.72 4.55 -6.00
N SER A 56 -24.96 5.57 -6.82
CA SER A 56 -25.18 5.42 -8.27
C SER A 56 -23.86 5.76 -8.94
N GLY A 57 -23.08 4.75 -9.30
CA GLY A 57 -21.70 4.86 -9.76
C GLY A 57 -21.44 6.05 -10.70
N SER A 58 -20.84 7.11 -10.18
CA SER A 58 -20.49 8.28 -10.99
C SER A 58 -19.11 8.10 -11.58
N THR A 59 -18.98 8.29 -12.90
CA THR A 59 -17.70 8.31 -13.64
C THR A 59 -16.68 9.24 -12.97
N HIS A 60 -17.17 10.37 -12.44
CA HIS A 60 -16.40 11.35 -11.70
C HIS A 60 -15.65 10.76 -10.49
N THR A 61 -16.26 9.84 -9.72
CA THR A 61 -15.57 9.22 -8.57
C THR A 61 -14.39 8.37 -9.00
N ARG A 62 -14.51 7.66 -10.13
CA ARG A 62 -13.43 6.85 -10.70
C ARG A 62 -12.28 7.72 -11.17
N GLU A 63 -12.57 8.82 -11.86
CA GLU A 63 -11.57 9.79 -12.31
C GLU A 63 -10.76 10.34 -11.13
N LEU A 64 -11.43 10.76 -10.04
CA LEU A 64 -10.76 11.24 -8.83
C LEU A 64 -9.85 10.17 -8.21
N LEU A 65 -10.27 8.91 -8.18
CA LEU A 65 -9.46 7.80 -7.67
C LEU A 65 -8.23 7.54 -8.55
N LEU A 66 -8.36 7.60 -9.87
CA LEU A 66 -7.25 7.46 -10.80
C LEU A 66 -6.26 8.63 -10.67
N GLN A 67 -6.74 9.88 -10.59
CA GLN A 67 -5.88 11.04 -10.36
C GLN A 67 -5.09 10.90 -9.05
N ARG A 68 -5.74 10.42 -7.98
CA ARG A 68 -5.05 10.10 -6.73
C ARG A 68 -3.97 9.05 -6.91
N GLN A 69 -4.25 7.97 -7.65
CA GLN A 69 -3.28 6.90 -7.92
C GLN A 69 -2.08 7.45 -8.72
N MET A 70 -2.33 8.23 -9.77
CA MET A 70 -1.29 8.87 -10.58
C MET A 70 -0.41 9.80 -9.74
N ASN A 71 -1.01 10.61 -8.87
CA ASN A 71 -0.27 11.48 -7.97
C ASN A 71 0.61 10.67 -7.02
N GLN A 72 0.07 9.61 -6.41
CA GLN A 72 0.86 8.71 -5.55
C GLN A 72 2.01 8.05 -6.31
N TYR A 73 1.79 7.63 -7.55
CA TYR A 73 2.86 7.10 -8.40
C TYR A 73 3.93 8.17 -8.62
N LYS A 74 3.58 9.38 -9.04
CA LYS A 74 4.55 10.48 -9.22
C LYS A 74 5.38 10.74 -7.95
N TYR A 75 4.75 10.80 -6.78
CA TYR A 75 5.45 11.01 -5.52
C TYR A 75 6.41 9.86 -5.13
N HIS A 76 6.11 8.62 -5.50
CA HIS A 76 6.90 7.45 -5.08
C HIS A 76 7.86 6.92 -6.17
N SER A 77 7.58 7.22 -7.43
CA SER A 77 8.37 6.79 -8.59
C SER A 77 9.45 7.79 -8.96
N GLY A 78 9.43 9.00 -8.40
CA GLY A 78 10.51 10.00 -8.51
C GLY A 78 11.78 9.62 -7.73
N LYS A 79 12.15 8.34 -7.72
CA LYS A 79 13.50 7.95 -7.31
C LYS A 79 14.40 8.19 -8.51
N THR A 80 15.47 8.96 -8.30
CA THR A 80 16.57 9.09 -9.26
C THR A 80 16.93 7.73 -9.81
N GLU A 81 17.10 7.62 -11.12
CA GLU A 81 17.60 6.41 -11.76
C GLU A 81 18.87 5.98 -11.03
N LEU A 82 18.87 4.73 -10.55
CA LEU A 82 20.02 4.19 -9.84
C LEU A 82 21.16 4.08 -10.84
N GLN A 83 22.34 4.53 -10.43
CA GLN A 83 23.54 4.31 -11.24
C GLN A 83 23.74 2.80 -11.44
N SER A 84 24.07 2.42 -12.67
CA SER A 84 24.43 1.04 -12.99
C SER A 84 25.60 0.59 -12.11
N LEU A 85 25.51 -0.60 -11.56
CA LEU A 85 26.55 -1.18 -10.72
C LEU A 85 27.76 -1.57 -11.58
N ASN A 86 28.95 -1.05 -11.23
CA ASN A 86 30.21 -1.36 -11.93
C ASN A 86 30.78 -2.70 -11.46
N THR A 87 31.11 -3.60 -12.38
CA THR A 87 31.68 -4.92 -12.07
C THR A 87 32.88 -4.81 -11.13
N GLY A 88 32.94 -5.70 -10.14
CA GLY A 88 33.99 -5.70 -9.10
C GLY A 88 33.79 -4.69 -7.96
N THR A 89 32.71 -3.89 -7.95
CA THR A 89 32.40 -3.07 -6.77
C THR A 89 31.82 -3.92 -5.64
N THR A 90 32.30 -3.67 -4.42
CA THR A 90 31.78 -4.31 -3.22
C THR A 90 30.39 -3.79 -2.90
N VAL A 91 29.40 -4.69 -2.85
CA VAL A 91 28.01 -4.36 -2.52
C VAL A 91 27.55 -5.18 -1.33
N MET A 92 26.68 -4.58 -0.52
CA MET A 92 26.01 -5.26 0.59
C MET A 92 24.68 -5.82 0.09
N MET A 93 24.51 -7.14 0.14
CA MET A 93 23.25 -7.79 -0.22
C MET A 93 22.38 -7.95 1.03
N GLN A 94 21.10 -7.58 0.93
CA GLN A 94 20.15 -7.80 2.03
C GLN A 94 19.77 -9.29 2.08
N HIS A 95 19.70 -9.88 3.28
CA HIS A 95 19.16 -11.23 3.42
C HIS A 95 17.68 -11.26 2.97
N SER A 96 17.35 -12.25 2.15
CA SER A 96 15.97 -12.51 1.71
C SER A 96 15.10 -13.11 2.82
N ASP A 97 15.74 -13.74 3.81
CA ASP A 97 15.10 -14.42 4.95
C ASP A 97 14.45 -13.45 5.92
N ASN A 98 13.37 -12.84 5.47
CA ASN A 98 12.39 -12.18 6.31
C ASN A 98 11.42 -13.25 6.82
N GLN A 99 11.87 -14.14 7.71
CA GLN A 99 10.94 -14.77 8.65
C GLN A 99 10.25 -13.64 9.42
N SER A 100 9.02 -13.38 9.00
CA SER A 100 8.36 -12.09 9.05
C SER A 100 7.82 -11.77 10.46
N TYR A 101 8.72 -11.52 11.42
CA TYR A 101 8.37 -10.91 12.71
C TYR A 101 9.44 -9.93 13.26
N SER A 102 10.64 -9.90 12.69
CA SER A 102 11.71 -8.97 13.09
C SER A 102 11.81 -7.78 12.15
N ASN A 103 11.77 -6.55 12.67
CA ASN A 103 11.98 -5.31 11.90
C ASN A 103 13.47 -5.02 11.61
N ARG A 104 14.39 -5.94 11.91
CA ARG A 104 15.84 -5.72 11.76
C ARG A 104 16.29 -6.16 10.37
N LYS A 105 16.89 -5.24 9.62
CA LYS A 105 17.57 -5.56 8.37
C LYS A 105 18.91 -6.22 8.69
N SER A 106 19.14 -7.41 8.15
CA SER A 106 20.45 -8.07 8.12
C SER A 106 21.03 -7.99 6.71
N TRP A 107 22.36 -7.94 6.63
CA TRP A 107 23.11 -7.82 5.38
C TRP A 107 24.21 -8.87 5.35
N TYR A 108 24.44 -9.47 4.18
CA TYR A 108 25.63 -10.29 3.95
C TYR A 108 26.87 -9.40 3.99
N SER A 109 27.97 -9.93 4.51
CA SER A 109 29.28 -9.26 4.44
C SER A 109 29.73 -9.16 2.98
N SER A 110 30.12 -7.94 2.55
CA SER A 110 30.88 -7.62 1.33
C SER A 110 30.88 -8.69 0.23
N ILE A 111 30.02 -8.54 -0.78
CA ILE A 111 29.98 -9.45 -1.95
C ILE A 111 30.39 -8.69 -3.20
N THR A 112 31.15 -9.34 -4.08
CA THR A 112 31.48 -8.88 -5.42
C THR A 112 30.53 -9.50 -6.44
N PHE A 113 30.16 -8.75 -7.47
CA PHE A 113 29.25 -9.22 -8.51
C PHE A 113 29.88 -9.18 -9.90
N ILE A 114 29.34 -10.02 -10.77
CA ILE A 114 29.62 -10.08 -12.21
C ILE A 114 28.31 -9.72 -12.94
N SER A 115 28.39 -8.84 -13.95
CA SER A 115 27.24 -8.48 -14.78
C SER A 115 26.94 -9.58 -15.79
N LEU A 116 25.68 -9.99 -15.91
CA LEU A 116 25.17 -10.86 -16.96
C LEU A 116 24.69 -10.02 -18.16
N GLU A 117 24.73 -10.60 -19.35
CA GLU A 117 24.28 -9.96 -20.60
C GLU A 117 22.78 -9.58 -20.57
N ASP A 118 21.97 -10.29 -19.77
CA ASP A 118 20.53 -10.05 -19.61
C ASP A 118 20.20 -8.92 -18.61
N GLY A 119 21.19 -8.16 -18.15
CA GLY A 119 21.03 -7.12 -17.12
C GLY A 119 20.88 -7.67 -15.70
N GLY A 120 21.09 -8.97 -15.50
CA GLY A 120 21.20 -9.60 -14.19
C GLY A 120 22.59 -9.46 -13.57
N TYR A 121 22.72 -9.72 -12.27
CA TYR A 121 24.00 -9.79 -11.57
C TYR A 121 24.15 -11.15 -10.90
N GLN A 122 25.31 -11.80 -11.06
CA GLN A 122 25.67 -13.01 -10.32
C GLN A 122 26.71 -12.69 -9.25
N LEU A 123 26.63 -13.41 -8.13
CA LEU A 123 27.60 -13.32 -7.04
C LEU A 123 28.83 -14.14 -7.41
N GLN A 124 30.01 -13.65 -7.03
CA GLN A 124 31.28 -14.36 -7.16
C GLN A 124 31.63 -15.11 -5.86
#